data_AF-A0A7V0MGD8-F1
#
_entry.id   AF-A0A7V0MGD8-F1
#
_cell.length_a   1.000
_cell.length_b   1.000
_cell.length_c   1.000
_cell.angle_alpha   90.00
_cell.angle_beta   90.00
_cell.angle_gamma   90.00
#
_symmetry.space_group_name_H-M   'P 1'
#
loop_
_entity.id
_entity.type
_entity.pdbx_description
1 polymer ?
#
loop_
_entity_poly.entity_id
_entity_poly.type
_entity_poly.pdbx_seq_one_letter_code
_entity_poly.pdbx_strand_id
1 'polypeptide(L)'
;MSIMSHKHRFCFIHIEKNAGTSITHALSKALKIPHFKSWRYRGPFKGKGGLRAIDYINLLGREKYDSYFSFAFVRNPFDRLVSWYTYDNFGLPTFEDWLEYFFEYIKLDQMAYLVDEMEK
;
A
#
# COMPACT_ATOMS: atom_id res chain seq x y z
N MET A 1 0.55 -4.79 -3.74
CA MET A 1 0.75 -4.25 -5.09
C MET A 1 -0.49 -3.50 -5.56
N SER A 2 -0.34 -2.30 -6.11
CA SER A 2 -1.47 -1.53 -6.66
C SER A 2 -1.86 -2.03 -8.06
N ILE A 3 -3.14 -1.97 -8.43
CA ILE A 3 -3.67 -2.39 -9.75
C ILE A 3 -4.50 -1.25 -10.33
N MET A 4 -4.37 -0.99 -11.63
CA MET A 4 -5.25 -0.06 -12.35
C MET A 4 -5.79 -0.70 -13.61
N SER A 5 -7.09 -0.50 -13.87
CA SER A 5 -7.73 -0.97 -15.09
C SER A 5 -8.38 0.20 -15.82
N HIS A 6 -7.89 0.51 -17.01
CA HIS A 6 -8.53 1.49 -17.90
C HIS A 6 -9.89 0.98 -18.41
N LYS A 7 -9.99 -0.32 -18.74
CA LYS A 7 -11.22 -0.95 -19.22
C LYS A 7 -12.37 -0.83 -18.21
N HIS A 8 -12.08 -1.07 -16.93
CA HIS A 8 -13.07 -1.04 -15.85
C HIS A 8 -13.06 0.27 -15.05
N ARG A 9 -12.20 1.22 -15.42
CA ARG A 9 -12.03 2.55 -14.78
C ARG A 9 -11.90 2.48 -13.26
N PHE A 10 -10.93 1.72 -12.76
CA PHE A 10 -10.64 1.68 -11.33
C PHE A 10 -9.16 1.74 -11.00
N CYS A 11 -8.86 2.20 -9.79
CA CYS A 11 -7.53 2.23 -9.18
C CYS A 11 -7.57 1.56 -7.79
N PHE A 12 -6.88 0.44 -7.63
CA PHE A 12 -6.64 -0.17 -6.33
C PHE A 12 -5.36 0.41 -5.73
N ILE A 13 -5.51 1.22 -4.69
CA ILE A 13 -4.42 1.84 -3.94
C ILE A 13 -3.99 0.84 -2.85
N HIS A 14 -2.83 0.22 -3.07
CA HIS A 14 -2.31 -0.76 -2.13
C HIS A 14 -1.65 -0.08 -0.93
N ILE A 15 -2.24 -0.30 0.23
CA ILE A 15 -1.67 0.08 1.52
C ILE A 15 -1.04 -1.17 2.14
N GLU A 16 0.24 -1.07 2.52
CA GLU A 16 0.97 -2.22 3.07
C GLU A 16 0.34 -2.75 4.36
N LYS A 17 0.36 -4.09 4.48
CA LYS A 17 -0.15 -4.87 5.62
C LYS A 17 -1.67 -4.85 5.83
N ASN A 18 -2.43 -4.44 4.81
CA ASN A 18 -3.90 -4.43 4.83
C ASN A 18 -4.51 -5.45 3.86
N ALA A 19 -4.03 -6.70 3.91
CA ALA A 19 -4.48 -7.81 3.03
C ALA A 19 -4.36 -7.52 1.51
N GLY A 20 -3.52 -6.58 1.12
CA GLY A 20 -3.42 -6.14 -0.27
C GLY A 20 -2.97 -7.24 -1.24
N THR A 21 -2.14 -8.19 -0.80
CA THR A 21 -1.79 -9.39 -1.59
C THR A 21 -3.03 -10.22 -1.97
N SER A 22 -3.98 -10.39 -1.05
CA SER A 22 -5.21 -11.14 -1.29
C SER A 22 -6.09 -10.44 -2.32
N ILE A 23 -6.25 -9.12 -2.20
CA ILE A 23 -6.98 -8.30 -3.16
C ILE A 23 -6.32 -8.33 -4.55
N THR A 24 -4.99 -8.16 -4.61
CA THR A 24 -4.22 -8.32 -5.85
C THR A 24 -4.51 -9.67 -6.50
N HIS A 25 -4.46 -10.77 -5.73
CA HIS A 25 -4.71 -12.12 -6.25
C HIS A 25 -6.13 -12.29 -6.80
N ALA A 26 -7.15 -11.85 -6.06
CA ALA A 26 -8.55 -11.91 -6.47
C ALA A 26 -8.80 -11.10 -7.76
N LEU A 27 -8.29 -9.86 -7.82
CA LEU A 27 -8.41 -9.00 -8.99
C LEU A 27 -7.64 -9.56 -10.19
N SER A 28 -6.42 -10.06 -10.02
CA SER A 28 -5.66 -10.69 -11.11
C SER A 28 -6.42 -11.86 -11.71
N LYS A 29 -7.03 -12.71 -10.88
CA LYS A 29 -7.87 -13.83 -11.34
C LYS A 29 -9.10 -13.33 -12.11
N ALA A 30 -9.83 -12.36 -11.56
CA ALA A 30 -11.04 -11.80 -12.19
C ALA A 30 -10.74 -11.12 -13.53
N LEU A 31 -9.59 -10.44 -13.63
CA LEU A 31 -9.16 -9.70 -14.82
C LEU A 31 -8.35 -10.54 -15.81
N LYS A 32 -8.12 -11.82 -15.50
CA LYS A 32 -7.28 -12.73 -16.30
C LYS A 32 -5.88 -12.17 -16.58
N ILE A 33 -5.30 -11.50 -15.59
CA ILE A 33 -3.93 -10.99 -15.66
C ILE A 33 -2.97 -12.17 -15.43
N PRO A 34 -2.01 -12.45 -16.33
CA PRO A 34 -1.10 -13.58 -16.20
C PRO A 34 -0.26 -13.52 -14.90
N HIS A 35 0.18 -14.70 -14.43
CA HIS A 35 0.75 -14.90 -13.10
C HIS A 35 1.82 -13.86 -12.71
N PHE A 36 1.58 -13.24 -11.56
CA PHE A 36 2.18 -12.00 -11.08
C PHE A 36 3.65 -12.08 -10.62
N LYS A 37 4.26 -13.29 -10.60
CA LYS A 37 5.65 -13.46 -10.11
C LYS A 37 6.67 -12.64 -10.90
N SER A 38 6.40 -12.33 -12.17
CA SER A 38 7.30 -11.59 -13.07
C SER A 38 7.06 -10.08 -13.14
N TRP A 39 5.93 -9.58 -12.62
CA TRP A 39 5.53 -8.17 -12.75
C TRP A 39 5.89 -7.29 -11.53
N ARG A 40 6.65 -7.83 -10.57
CA ARG A 40 7.18 -7.06 -9.44
C ARG A 40 8.07 -5.87 -9.86
N TYR A 41 8.46 -5.75 -11.13
CA TYR A 41 9.61 -4.90 -11.51
C TYR A 41 9.58 -4.28 -12.92
N ARG A 42 8.42 -4.02 -13.54
CA ARG A 42 8.40 -3.33 -14.85
C ARG A 42 7.52 -2.07 -14.81
N GLY A 43 8.16 -0.91 -14.80
CA GLY A 43 7.52 0.40 -14.83
C GLY A 43 8.32 1.47 -14.07
N PRO A 44 7.94 2.75 -14.20
CA PRO A 44 8.66 3.88 -13.57
C PRO A 44 8.63 3.89 -12.03
N PHE A 45 7.90 2.95 -11.41
CA PHE A 45 7.73 2.83 -9.97
C PHE A 45 8.41 1.59 -9.38
N LYS A 46 9.41 1.05 -10.09
CA LYS A 46 10.22 -0.10 -9.64
C LYS A 46 10.77 0.16 -8.24
N GLY A 47 10.41 -0.70 -7.27
CA GLY A 47 10.90 -0.63 -5.89
C GLY A 47 10.04 0.17 -4.89
N LYS A 48 8.95 0.83 -5.32
CA LYS A 48 7.99 1.43 -4.38
C LYS A 48 7.00 0.39 -3.84
N GLY A 49 6.74 0.38 -2.53
CA GLY A 49 5.81 -0.49 -1.79
C GLY A 49 4.32 -0.31 -2.11
N GLY A 50 3.99 0.04 -3.35
CA GLY A 50 2.65 0.44 -3.81
C GLY A 50 2.63 1.89 -4.29
N LEU A 51 1.66 2.19 -5.15
CA LEU A 51 1.35 3.55 -5.60
C LEU A 51 0.36 4.20 -4.63
N ARG A 52 0.62 5.45 -4.25
CA ARG A 52 -0.31 6.31 -3.51
C ARG A 52 -1.30 6.95 -4.48
N ALA A 53 -2.37 7.53 -3.93
CA ALA A 53 -3.34 8.31 -4.72
C ALA A 53 -2.64 9.41 -5.55
N ILE A 54 -1.64 10.09 -4.98
CA ILE A 54 -0.89 11.12 -5.69
C ILE A 54 -0.10 10.57 -6.87
N ASP A 55 0.45 9.35 -6.77
CA ASP A 55 1.17 8.73 -7.89
C ASP A 55 0.19 8.43 -9.05
N TYR A 56 -1.07 8.07 -8.75
CA TYR A 56 -2.13 7.91 -9.75
C TYR A 56 -2.55 9.24 -10.38
N ILE A 57 -2.73 10.28 -9.57
CA ILE A 57 -3.07 11.63 -10.05
C ILE A 57 -1.97 12.16 -10.97
N ASN A 58 -0.70 11.99 -10.59
CA ASN A 58 0.44 12.39 -11.40
C ASN A 58 0.52 11.61 -12.73
N LEU A 59 0.11 10.34 -12.74
CA LEU A 59 0.12 9.50 -13.94
C LEU A 59 -1.05 9.80 -14.89
N LEU A 60 -2.25 10.06 -14.35
CA LEU A 60 -3.49 10.15 -15.13
C LEU A 60 -3.93 11.60 -15.40
N GLY A 61 -3.50 12.55 -14.57
CA GLY A 61 -4.15 13.85 -14.41
C GLY A 61 -5.35 13.79 -13.46
N ARG A 62 -5.65 14.91 -12.79
CA ARG A 62 -6.69 14.99 -11.75
C ARG A 62 -8.08 14.61 -12.28
N GLU A 63 -8.50 15.21 -13.39
CA GLU A 63 -9.83 14.94 -13.97
C GLU A 63 -10.04 13.46 -14.33
N LYS A 64 -9.02 12.84 -14.93
CA LYS A 64 -9.08 11.43 -15.29
C LYS A 64 -9.08 10.55 -14.05
N TYR A 65 -8.27 10.83 -13.04
CA TYR A 65 -8.30 10.11 -11.76
C TYR A 65 -9.66 10.19 -11.08
N ASP A 66 -10.27 11.37 -11.03
CA ASP A 66 -11.60 11.57 -10.43
C ASP A 66 -12.71 10.82 -11.19
N SER A 67 -12.49 10.51 -12.48
CA SER A 67 -13.40 9.65 -13.26
C SER A 67 -13.28 8.15 -12.97
N TYR A 68 -12.29 7.72 -12.18
CA TYR A 68 -12.03 6.31 -11.85
C TYR A 68 -12.57 5.99 -10.45
N PHE A 69 -13.10 4.79 -10.29
CA PHE A 69 -13.37 4.25 -8.95
C PHE A 69 -12.05 3.91 -8.24
N SER A 70 -11.71 4.69 -7.22
CA SER A 70 -10.48 4.49 -6.45
C SER A 70 -10.81 3.89 -5.07
N PHE A 71 -10.09 2.84 -4.68
CA PHE A 71 -10.34 2.16 -3.40
C PHE A 71 -9.06 1.64 -2.75
N ALA A 72 -9.10 1.50 -1.43
CA ALA A 72 -8.05 0.94 -0.60
C ALA A 72 -8.67 0.12 0.53
N PHE A 73 -7.85 -0.70 1.17
CA PHE A 73 -8.20 -1.38 2.42
C PHE A 73 -7.34 -0.83 3.54
N VAL A 74 -7.98 -0.58 4.68
CA VAL A 74 -7.35 -0.10 5.91
C VAL A 74 -7.52 -1.14 7.02
N ARG A 75 -6.65 -1.06 8.02
CA ARG A 75 -6.66 -1.90 9.22
C ARG A 75 -6.46 -0.98 10.43
N ASN A 76 -6.85 -1.45 11.62
CA ASN A 76 -6.47 -0.80 12.86
C ASN A 76 -4.95 -0.48 12.86
N PRO A 77 -4.53 0.75 13.20
CA PRO A 77 -3.13 1.16 13.19
C PRO A 77 -2.19 0.26 13.99
N PHE A 78 -2.58 -0.15 15.20
CA PHE A 78 -1.77 -0.99 16.07
C PHE A 78 -1.62 -2.40 15.51
N ASP A 79 -2.72 -2.98 15.02
CA ASP A 79 -2.67 -4.29 14.37
C ASP A 79 -1.79 -4.28 13.11
N ARG A 80 -1.77 -3.16 12.39
CA ARG A 80 -0.91 -2.96 11.21
C ARG A 80 0.56 -2.92 11.60
N LEU A 81 0.90 -2.23 12.70
CA LEU A 81 2.25 -2.21 13.27
C LEU A 81 2.71 -3.60 13.72
N VAL A 82 1.88 -4.32 14.47
CA VAL A 82 2.18 -5.72 14.86
C VAL A 82 2.40 -6.59 13.63
N SER A 83 1.55 -6.46 12.60
CA SER A 83 1.70 -7.22 11.36
C SER A 83 3.01 -6.90 10.61
N TRP A 84 3.51 -5.67 10.73
CA TRP A 84 4.81 -5.27 10.23
C TRP A 84 5.94 -5.93 11.01
N TYR A 85 5.95 -5.77 12.33
CA TYR A 85 6.94 -6.39 13.22
C TYR A 85 7.07 -7.90 12.99
N THR A 86 5.94 -8.61 12.93
CA THR A 86 5.94 -10.06 12.67
C THR A 86 6.44 -10.43 11.28
N TYR A 87 6.32 -9.52 10.31
CA TYR A 87 6.77 -9.77 8.94
C TYR A 87 8.24 -9.48 8.74
N ASP A 88 8.74 -8.41 9.35
CA ASP A 88 10.14 -8.02 9.29
C ASP A 88 10.51 -7.25 10.57
N ASN A 89 11.20 -7.92 11.47
CA ASN A 89 11.72 -7.33 12.70
C ASN A 89 13.11 -6.69 12.51
N PHE A 90 13.64 -6.66 11.28
CA PHE A 90 14.97 -6.16 10.95
C PHE A 90 16.13 -6.79 11.74
N GLY A 91 15.91 -7.97 12.35
CA GLY A 91 16.87 -8.61 13.25
C GLY A 91 17.04 -7.89 14.60
N LEU A 92 16.15 -6.97 14.95
CA LEU A 92 16.20 -6.23 16.21
C LEU A 92 15.73 -7.13 17.38
N PRO A 93 16.37 -6.99 18.57
CA PRO A 93 16.19 -7.97 19.64
C PRO A 93 14.84 -7.82 20.37
N THR A 94 14.26 -6.62 20.41
CA THR A 94 12.97 -6.37 21.07
C THR A 94 11.95 -5.69 20.16
N PHE A 95 10.69 -5.68 20.58
CA PHE A 95 9.65 -4.91 19.89
C PHE A 95 9.88 -3.40 20.06
N GLU A 96 10.40 -2.99 21.21
CA GLU A 96 10.75 -1.62 21.54
C GLU A 96 11.87 -1.10 20.62
N ASP A 97 12.97 -1.85 20.47
CA ASP A 97 14.06 -1.48 19.53
C ASP A 97 13.53 -1.39 18.10
N TRP A 98 12.64 -2.30 17.72
CA TRP A 98 11.99 -2.28 16.42
C TRP A 98 11.09 -1.08 16.23
N LEU A 99 10.30 -0.70 17.23
CA LEU A 99 9.43 0.47 17.16
C LEU A 99 10.25 1.75 16.98
N GLU A 100 11.29 1.92 17.79
CA GLU A 100 12.21 3.07 17.70
C GLU A 100 12.82 3.15 16.29
N TYR A 101 13.40 2.05 15.82
CA TYR A 101 13.97 1.98 14.48
C TYR A 101 12.93 2.23 13.38
N PHE A 102 11.74 1.63 13.51
CA PHE A 102 10.67 1.75 12.53
C PHE A 102 10.24 3.20 12.36
N PHE A 103 9.99 3.92 13.46
CA PHE A 103 9.56 5.32 13.39
C PHE A 103 10.68 6.29 13.00
N GLU A 104 11.94 5.97 13.33
CA GLU A 104 13.09 6.81 12.98
C GLU A 104 13.51 6.65 11.50
N TYR A 105 13.53 5.42 10.98
CA TYR A 105 14.17 5.12 9.69
C TYR A 105 13.22 4.69 8.57
N ILE A 106 12.06 4.10 8.89
CA ILE A 106 11.10 3.72 7.85
C ILE A 106 10.32 4.97 7.47
N LYS A 107 10.75 5.66 6.41
CA LYS A 107 10.04 6.83 5.87
C LYS A 107 8.59 6.47 5.57
N LEU A 108 7.71 7.02 6.40
CA LEU A 108 6.27 6.79 6.55
C LEU A 108 5.41 7.27 5.36
N ASP A 109 5.89 7.14 4.12
CA ASP A 109 5.22 7.76 2.96
C ASP A 109 3.82 7.18 2.67
N GLN A 110 3.46 6.02 3.24
CA GLN A 110 2.13 5.38 3.23
C GLN A 110 1.53 5.12 4.63
N MET A 111 2.08 5.73 5.67
CA MET A 111 1.71 5.52 7.08
C MET A 111 1.28 6.83 7.74
N ALA A 112 0.56 7.70 7.02
CA ALA A 112 -0.11 8.82 7.66
C ALA A 112 -1.19 8.26 8.60
N TYR A 113 -0.83 8.05 9.86
CA TYR A 113 -1.78 7.88 10.93
C TYR A 113 -2.34 9.26 11.21
N LEU A 114 -3.60 9.49 10.84
CA LEU A 114 -4.38 10.56 11.43
C LEU A 114 -4.60 10.13 12.88
N VAL A 115 -3.68 10.53 13.75
CA VAL A 115 -3.98 10.56 15.17
C VAL A 115 -4.80 11.84 15.30
N ASP A 116 -6.12 11.69 15.41
CA ASP A 116 -6.91 12.76 16.03
C ASP A 116 -6.27 12.93 17.40
N GLU A 117 -5.51 14.02 17.59
CA GLU A 117 -5.13 14.44 18.92
C GLU A 117 -6.47 14.63 19.64
N MET A 118 -6.82 13.67 20.48
CA MET A 118 -7.95 13.82 21.38
C MET A 118 -7.59 15.00 22.27
N GLU A 119 -8.05 16.20 21.91
CA GLU A 119 -8.08 17.34 22.79
C GLU A 119 -8.74 16.86 24.10
N LYS A 120 -7.98 16.96 25.19
CA LYS A 120 -8.48 16.70 26.54
C LYS A 120 -9.45 17.78 26.97
#